data_AF-A0A538D0I1-F1
#
_entry.id   AF-A0A538D0I1-F1
#
_cell.length_a   1.000
_cell.length_b   1.000
_cell.length_c   1.000
_cell.angle_alpha   90.00
_cell.angle_beta   90.00
_cell.angle_gamma   90.00
#
_symmetry.space_group_name_H-M   'P 1'
#
loop_
_entity.id
_entity.type
_entity.pdbx_description
1 polymer ?
#
loop_
_entity_poly.entity_id
_entity_poly.type
_entity_poly.pdbx_seq_one_letter_code
_entity_poly.pdbx_strand_id
1 'polypeptide(L)'
;MKLRAHEPGWADVLEDNAAEEETARRLVGQLGACEASALAFCRLLERWARGEPEPATPGRRQAALRRAADRAETALTGLESPLGRYLLELEADQAEGRSWYGAPGAAELLEWEPILNRAGVHASAIRVAQTYLELAVFVRALQGLADTARIRASIDRSSLWAGLFDLRENLLGRTLDDLRALAA
;
A
#
# COMPACT_ATOMS: atom_id res chain seq x y z
N MET A 1 15.58 26.37 -20.68
CA MET A 1 14.67 25.35 -20.10
C MET A 1 15.45 24.61 -19.03
N LYS A 2 15.26 24.93 -17.74
CA LYS A 2 15.92 24.19 -16.66
C LYS A 2 15.23 22.84 -16.54
N LEU A 3 15.89 21.77 -16.98
CA LEU A 3 15.54 20.41 -16.58
C LEU A 3 15.59 20.40 -15.04
N ARG A 4 14.42 20.36 -14.38
CA ARG A 4 14.40 19.97 -12.98
C ARG A 4 14.93 18.54 -12.96
N ALA A 5 16.01 18.30 -12.23
CA ALA A 5 16.49 16.95 -12.02
C ALA A 5 15.31 16.14 -11.46
N HIS A 6 14.99 15.02 -12.11
CA HIS A 6 14.04 14.03 -11.59
C HIS A 6 14.54 13.59 -10.22
N GLU A 7 13.72 13.74 -9.18
CA GLU A 7 14.06 13.18 -7.87
C GLU A 7 13.79 11.68 -7.92
N PRO A 8 14.81 10.83 -7.69
CA PRO A 8 14.63 9.39 -7.73
C PRO A 8 13.65 8.95 -6.64
N GLY A 9 12.77 8.02 -6.98
CA GLY A 9 11.73 7.46 -6.14
C GLY A 9 11.73 5.92 -6.17
N TRP A 10 10.68 5.33 -5.61
CA TRP A 10 10.56 3.87 -5.52
C TRP A 10 10.43 3.21 -6.90
N ALA A 11 9.90 3.92 -7.89
CA ALA A 11 9.76 3.43 -9.26
C ALA A 11 11.13 3.17 -9.89
N ASP A 12 12.09 4.09 -9.71
CA ASP A 12 13.45 3.96 -10.23
C ASP A 12 14.13 2.69 -9.67
N VAL A 13 13.89 2.34 -8.39
CA VAL A 13 14.42 1.11 -7.78
C VAL A 13 13.91 -0.15 -8.48
N LEU A 14 12.63 -0.18 -8.86
CA LEU A 14 12.04 -1.33 -9.55
C LEU A 14 12.51 -1.40 -11.00
N GLU A 15 12.63 -0.27 -11.67
CA GLU A 15 13.14 -0.19 -13.04
C GLU A 15 14.61 -0.63 -13.12
N ASP A 16 15.45 -0.21 -12.17
CA ASP A 16 16.88 -0.57 -12.11
C ASP A 16 17.11 -2.07 -11.82
N ASN A 17 16.15 -2.74 -11.18
CA ASN A 17 16.26 -4.15 -10.81
C ASN A 17 15.50 -5.10 -11.75
N ALA A 18 14.70 -4.57 -12.66
CA ALA A 18 13.89 -5.38 -13.56
C ALA A 18 14.74 -6.15 -14.58
N ALA A 19 14.38 -7.41 -14.83
CA ALA A 19 14.91 -8.13 -15.98
C ALA A 19 14.32 -7.61 -17.31
N GLU A 20 13.03 -7.23 -17.28
CA GLU A 20 12.28 -6.78 -18.46
C GLU A 20 11.62 -5.40 -18.20
N GLU A 21 11.90 -4.42 -19.08
CA GLU A 21 11.40 -3.05 -18.95
C GLU A 21 9.86 -2.99 -18.99
N GLU A 22 9.22 -3.85 -19.80
CA GLU A 22 7.76 -3.89 -19.88
C GLU A 22 7.12 -4.38 -18.58
N THR A 23 7.72 -5.38 -17.92
CA THR A 23 7.25 -5.87 -16.62
C THR A 23 7.36 -4.77 -15.57
N ALA A 24 8.50 -4.07 -15.52
CA ALA A 24 8.71 -2.94 -14.62
C ALA A 24 7.65 -1.87 -14.80
N ARG A 25 7.43 -1.43 -16.04
CA ARG A 25 6.46 -0.37 -16.38
C ARG A 25 5.04 -0.72 -15.95
N ARG A 26 4.62 -1.97 -16.17
CA ARG A 26 3.30 -2.47 -15.75
C ARG A 26 3.18 -2.51 -14.22
N LEU A 27 4.21 -3.02 -13.54
CA LEU A 27 4.23 -3.08 -12.08
C LEU A 27 4.21 -1.68 -11.46
N VAL A 28 5.04 -0.76 -11.95
CA VAL A 28 5.10 0.64 -11.47
C VAL A 28 3.75 1.32 -11.64
N GLY A 29 3.12 1.20 -12.82
CA GLY A 29 1.78 1.75 -13.04
C GLY A 29 0.76 1.22 -12.03
N GLN A 30 0.78 -0.08 -11.75
CA GLN A 30 -0.16 -0.71 -10.84
C GLN A 30 0.11 -0.39 -9.37
N LEU A 31 1.38 -0.37 -8.95
CA LEU A 31 1.78 0.03 -7.60
C LEU A 31 1.44 1.50 -7.34
N GLY A 32 1.56 2.38 -8.33
CA GLY A 32 1.13 3.77 -8.22
C GLY A 32 -0.38 3.90 -7.99
N ALA A 33 -1.18 3.09 -8.68
CA ALA A 33 -2.63 3.03 -8.45
C ALA A 33 -2.96 2.50 -7.04
N CYS A 34 -2.24 1.48 -6.58
CA CYS A 34 -2.38 0.93 -5.22
C CYS A 34 -2.00 1.98 -4.17
N GLU A 35 -0.87 2.67 -4.33
CA GLU A 35 -0.38 3.71 -3.42
C GLU A 35 -1.40 4.85 -3.28
N ALA A 36 -1.92 5.34 -4.41
CA ALA A 36 -2.90 6.41 -4.42
C ALA A 36 -4.20 6.00 -3.70
N SER A 37 -4.71 4.79 -3.95
CA SER A 37 -5.91 4.27 -3.30
C SER A 37 -5.70 3.99 -1.81
N ALA A 38 -4.56 3.42 -1.43
CA ALA A 38 -4.16 3.16 -0.05
C ALA A 38 -4.05 4.46 0.75
N LEU A 39 -3.35 5.47 0.23
CA LEU A 39 -3.26 6.80 0.84
C LEU A 39 -4.62 7.45 1.01
N ALA A 40 -5.51 7.34 0.03
CA ALA A 40 -6.86 7.89 0.13
C ALA A 40 -7.67 7.21 1.24
N PHE A 41 -7.54 5.89 1.40
CA PHE A 41 -8.17 5.11 2.46
C PHE A 41 -7.61 5.48 3.85
N CYS A 42 -6.28 5.41 4.02
CA CYS A 42 -5.62 5.72 5.29
C CYS A 42 -5.92 7.16 5.74
N ARG A 43 -5.78 8.15 4.84
CA ARG A 43 -6.07 9.55 5.16
C ARG A 43 -7.53 9.78 5.54
N LEU A 44 -8.49 9.03 4.96
CA LEU A 44 -9.89 9.11 5.37
C LEU A 44 -10.07 8.71 6.82
N LEU A 45 -9.49 7.58 7.22
CA LEU A 45 -9.58 7.07 8.58
C LEU A 45 -8.82 7.94 9.58
N GLU A 46 -7.62 8.41 9.21
CA GLU A 46 -6.83 9.31 10.06
C GLU A 46 -7.54 10.64 10.34
N ARG A 47 -8.24 11.21 9.36
CA ARG A 47 -9.08 12.41 9.57
C ARG A 47 -10.12 12.17 10.66
N TRP A 48 -10.80 11.01 10.62
CA TRP A 48 -11.77 10.66 11.65
C TRP A 48 -11.12 10.35 13.00
N ALA A 49 -9.91 9.78 13.02
CA ALA A 49 -9.13 9.60 14.24
C ALA A 49 -8.82 10.95 14.90
N ARG A 50 -8.46 11.97 14.11
CA ARG A 50 -8.25 13.37 14.53
C ARG A 50 -9.55 14.10 14.90
N GLY A 51 -10.71 13.50 14.67
CA GLY A 51 -12.02 14.09 14.97
C GLY A 51 -12.51 15.08 13.90
N GLU A 52 -11.92 15.07 12.71
CA GLU A 52 -12.36 15.93 11.62
C GLU A 52 -13.76 15.53 11.15
N PRO A 53 -14.67 16.51 10.95
CA PRO A 53 -16.06 16.22 10.65
C PRO A 53 -16.32 15.85 9.19
N GLU A 54 -15.33 15.83 8.29
CA GLU A 54 -15.51 15.61 6.86
C GLU A 54 -15.45 14.11 6.47
N PRO A 55 -16.40 13.58 5.68
CA PRO A 55 -17.66 14.20 5.24
C PRO A 55 -18.64 14.56 6.36
N ALA A 56 -19.33 15.70 6.23
CA ALA A 56 -20.16 16.29 7.30
C ALA A 56 -21.23 15.39 7.94
N THR A 57 -21.73 14.37 7.23
CA THR A 57 -22.80 13.50 7.73
C THR A 57 -22.36 12.03 7.83
N PRO A 58 -22.89 11.26 8.80
CA PRO A 58 -22.60 9.82 8.93
C PRO A 58 -22.81 9.04 7.63
N GLY A 59 -23.92 9.26 6.93
CA GLY A 59 -24.20 8.59 5.65
C GLY A 59 -23.17 8.92 4.56
N ARG A 60 -22.68 10.16 4.51
CA ARG A 60 -21.60 10.54 3.57
C ARG A 60 -20.26 9.91 3.96
N ARG A 61 -19.97 9.76 5.26
CA ARG A 61 -18.79 9.04 5.76
C ARG A 61 -18.83 7.56 5.42
N GLN A 62 -19.97 6.89 5.61
CA GLN A 62 -20.19 5.50 5.19
C GLN A 62 -19.90 5.34 3.70
N ALA A 63 -20.49 6.20 2.86
CA ALA A 63 -20.28 6.15 1.42
C ALA A 63 -18.83 6.47 1.01
N ALA A 64 -18.13 7.33 1.76
CA ALA A 64 -16.72 7.61 1.53
C ALA A 64 -15.84 6.41 1.88
N LEU A 65 -16.12 5.70 2.98
CA LEU A 65 -15.41 4.47 3.34
C LEU A 65 -15.59 3.42 2.26
N ARG A 66 -16.83 3.15 1.84
CA ARG A 66 -17.13 2.17 0.78
C ARG A 66 -16.38 2.46 -0.51
N ARG A 67 -16.41 3.72 -0.98
CA ARG A 67 -15.68 4.13 -2.19
C ARG A 67 -14.17 4.04 -2.05
N ALA A 68 -13.63 4.32 -0.86
CA ALA A 68 -12.21 4.18 -0.62
C ALA A 68 -11.80 2.70 -0.62
N ALA A 69 -12.61 1.83 0.01
CA ALA A 69 -12.40 0.40 0.01
C ALA A 69 -12.50 -0.20 -1.40
N ASP A 70 -13.54 0.13 -2.15
CA ASP A 70 -13.76 -0.30 -3.54
C ASP A 70 -12.59 0.05 -4.47
N ARG A 71 -12.07 1.29 -4.38
CA ARG A 71 -10.90 1.70 -5.18
C ARG A 71 -9.61 0.98 -4.78
N ALA A 72 -9.41 0.74 -3.48
CA ALA A 72 -8.26 -0.01 -3.00
C ALA A 72 -8.34 -1.48 -3.42
N GLU A 73 -9.52 -2.08 -3.33
CA GLU A 73 -9.80 -3.44 -3.81
C GLU A 73 -9.50 -3.57 -5.30
N THR A 74 -10.03 -2.65 -6.13
CA THR A 74 -9.81 -2.67 -7.58
C THR A 74 -8.32 -2.56 -7.92
N ALA A 75 -7.60 -1.68 -7.22
CA ALA A 75 -6.17 -1.51 -7.42
C ALA A 75 -5.37 -2.76 -6.99
N LEU A 76 -5.68 -3.35 -5.83
CA LEU A 76 -4.98 -4.55 -5.37
C LEU A 76 -5.27 -5.76 -6.24
N THR A 77 -6.51 -5.94 -6.71
CA THR A 77 -6.85 -7.02 -7.66
C THR A 77 -6.01 -6.93 -8.94
N GLY A 78 -5.74 -5.72 -9.45
CA GLY A 78 -4.89 -5.54 -10.63
C GLY A 78 -3.40 -5.81 -10.39
N LEU A 79 -2.94 -5.88 -9.13
CA LEU A 79 -1.53 -6.06 -8.76
C LEU A 79 -1.03 -7.50 -8.92
N GLU A 80 -1.92 -8.49 -8.81
CA GLU A 80 -1.54 -9.91 -8.74
C GLU A 80 -0.64 -10.36 -9.90
N SER A 81 -1.08 -10.12 -11.13
CA SER A 81 -0.36 -10.55 -12.33
C SER A 81 0.99 -9.83 -12.52
N PRO A 82 1.06 -8.48 -12.53
CA PRO A 82 2.35 -7.79 -12.73
C PRO A 82 3.34 -8.05 -11.60
N LEU A 83 2.89 -8.13 -10.35
CA LEU A 83 3.77 -8.42 -9.21
C LEU A 83 4.29 -9.86 -9.25
N GLY A 84 3.42 -10.83 -9.54
CA GLY A 84 3.83 -12.22 -9.69
C GLY A 84 4.86 -12.41 -10.81
N ARG A 85 4.67 -11.74 -11.95
CA ARG A 85 5.63 -11.78 -13.06
C ARG A 85 6.98 -11.17 -12.68
N TYR A 86 6.97 -9.98 -12.08
CA TYR A 86 8.18 -9.30 -11.65
C TYR A 86 8.98 -10.12 -10.63
N LEU A 87 8.30 -10.74 -9.64
CA LEU A 87 8.94 -11.59 -8.65
C LEU A 87 9.61 -12.84 -9.24
N LEU A 88 9.06 -13.41 -10.33
CA LEU A 88 9.68 -14.53 -11.03
C LEU A 88 10.92 -14.10 -11.81
N GLU A 89 10.87 -12.93 -12.45
CA GLU A 89 11.96 -12.37 -13.26
C GLU A 89 13.12 -11.82 -12.43
N LEU A 90 12.85 -11.37 -11.20
CA LEU A 90 13.87 -10.78 -10.33
C LEU A 90 14.98 -11.77 -9.95
N GLU A 91 14.76 -13.09 -10.12
CA GLU A 91 15.72 -14.18 -9.90
C GLU A 91 16.65 -13.92 -8.71
N ALA A 92 16.10 -13.96 -7.48
CA ALA A 92 16.87 -13.71 -6.27
C ALA A 92 18.04 -14.70 -6.15
N ASP A 93 19.27 -14.18 -6.07
CA ASP A 93 20.50 -14.97 -5.97
C ASP A 93 20.55 -15.84 -4.71
N GLN A 94 19.82 -15.44 -3.65
CA GLN A 94 19.73 -16.16 -2.38
C GLN A 94 18.31 -16.23 -1.82
N ALA A 95 18.01 -17.32 -1.12
CA ALA A 95 16.73 -17.59 -0.48
C ALA A 95 16.46 -16.77 0.81
N GLU A 96 17.48 -16.11 1.39
CA GLU A 96 17.42 -15.45 2.70
C GLU A 96 17.53 -13.91 2.62
N GLY A 97 16.73 -13.27 1.77
CA GLY A 97 16.58 -11.81 1.78
C GLY A 97 15.84 -11.32 3.04
N ARG A 98 16.19 -10.12 3.54
CA ARG A 98 15.40 -9.43 4.56
C ARG A 98 14.57 -8.32 3.94
N SER A 99 13.28 -8.24 4.29
CA SER A 99 12.41 -7.14 3.88
C SER A 99 13.04 -5.79 4.27
N TRP A 100 13.01 -4.82 3.35
CA TRP A 100 13.56 -3.47 3.58
C TRP A 100 12.68 -2.61 4.51
N TYR A 101 11.45 -3.06 4.77
CA TYR A 101 10.54 -2.43 5.71
C TYR A 101 10.41 -3.28 6.97
N GLY A 102 10.26 -2.60 8.10
CA GLY A 102 10.07 -3.22 9.40
C GLY A 102 8.61 -3.59 9.69
N ALA A 103 8.43 -4.32 10.79
CA ALA A 103 7.12 -4.64 11.35
C ALA A 103 6.29 -3.37 11.64
N PRO A 104 4.96 -3.51 11.76
CA PRO A 104 4.11 -2.38 12.14
C PRO A 104 4.53 -1.69 13.43
N GLY A 105 4.45 -0.37 13.43
CA GLY A 105 4.68 0.50 14.59
C GLY A 105 3.39 0.86 15.32
N ALA A 106 3.53 1.49 16.49
CA ALA A 106 2.40 1.92 17.32
C ALA A 106 1.42 2.86 16.59
N ALA A 107 1.89 3.61 15.58
CA ALA A 107 1.06 4.48 14.76
C ALA A 107 0.04 3.71 13.89
N GLU A 108 0.31 2.43 13.58
CA GLU A 108 -0.64 1.59 12.84
C GLU A 108 -1.62 0.82 13.74
N LEU A 109 -1.35 0.74 15.04
CA LEU A 109 -2.11 -0.04 16.01
C LEU A 109 -3.12 0.84 16.75
N LEU A 110 -4.14 1.29 16.02
CA LEU A 110 -5.24 2.09 16.56
C LEU A 110 -6.46 1.23 16.91
N GLU A 111 -7.14 1.59 17.99
CA GLU A 111 -8.46 1.05 18.31
C GLU A 111 -9.53 1.78 17.49
N TRP A 112 -10.06 1.11 16.46
CA TRP A 112 -10.94 1.74 15.48
C TRP A 112 -12.41 1.84 15.92
N GLU A 113 -12.88 0.99 16.84
CA GLU A 113 -14.28 0.97 17.25
C GLU A 113 -14.76 2.33 17.80
N PRO A 114 -14.06 3.00 18.75
CA PRO A 114 -14.48 4.32 19.23
C PRO A 114 -14.49 5.38 18.12
N ILE A 115 -13.55 5.30 17.18
CA ILE A 115 -13.42 6.24 16.05
C ILE A 115 -14.60 6.08 15.09
N LEU A 116 -14.93 4.85 14.72
CA LEU A 116 -16.05 4.53 13.82
C LEU A 116 -17.40 4.90 14.45
N ASN A 117 -17.58 4.59 15.73
CA ASN A 117 -18.78 4.96 16.49
C ASN A 117 -18.97 6.48 16.53
N ARG A 118 -17.91 7.24 16.83
CA ARG A 118 -17.93 8.71 16.79
C ARG A 118 -18.21 9.27 15.39
N ALA A 119 -17.66 8.62 14.36
CA ALA A 119 -17.90 9.00 12.97
C ALA A 119 -19.32 8.65 12.50
N GLY A 120 -20.06 7.80 13.22
CA GLY A 120 -21.37 7.28 12.81
C GLY A 120 -21.28 6.30 11.63
N VAL A 121 -20.13 5.65 11.46
CA VAL A 121 -19.84 4.70 10.38
C VAL A 121 -20.05 3.29 10.90
N HIS A 122 -20.85 2.50 10.19
CA HIS A 122 -21.16 1.12 10.52
C HIS A 122 -20.27 0.21 9.68
N ALA A 123 -19.16 -0.23 10.26
CA ALA A 123 -18.24 -1.18 9.64
C ALA A 123 -17.60 -2.04 10.73
N SER A 124 -17.08 -3.21 10.36
CA SER A 124 -16.33 -4.04 11.30
C SER A 124 -15.01 -3.35 11.68
N ALA A 125 -14.87 -2.98 12.96
CA ALA A 125 -13.64 -2.36 13.47
C ALA A 125 -12.41 -3.26 13.26
N ILE A 126 -12.59 -4.59 13.33
CA ILE A 126 -11.52 -5.57 13.08
C ILE A 126 -11.05 -5.51 11.63
N ARG A 127 -11.98 -5.49 10.67
CA ARG A 127 -11.64 -5.41 9.24
C ARG A 127 -11.00 -4.07 8.90
N VAL A 128 -11.50 -2.98 9.49
CA VAL A 128 -10.90 -1.64 9.34
C VAL A 128 -9.48 -1.62 9.91
N ALA A 129 -9.25 -2.20 11.09
CA ALA A 129 -7.94 -2.29 11.72
C ALA A 129 -6.94 -3.02 10.81
N GLN A 130 -7.31 -4.23 10.37
CA GLN A 130 -6.46 -5.05 9.51
C GLN A 130 -6.18 -4.36 8.17
N THR A 131 -7.22 -3.84 7.51
CA THR A 131 -7.07 -3.16 6.22
C THR A 131 -6.19 -1.91 6.34
N TYR A 132 -6.41 -1.11 7.38
CA TYR A 132 -5.60 0.09 7.61
C TYR A 132 -4.13 -0.26 7.85
N LEU A 133 -3.87 -1.28 8.68
CA LEU A 133 -2.52 -1.76 8.99
C LEU A 133 -1.77 -2.14 7.71
N GLU A 134 -2.35 -3.02 6.90
CA GLU A 134 -1.67 -3.55 5.71
C GLU A 134 -1.46 -2.47 4.64
N LEU A 135 -2.45 -1.59 4.43
CA LEU A 135 -2.31 -0.48 3.51
C LEU A 135 -1.29 0.56 4.00
N ALA A 136 -1.21 0.84 5.30
CA ALA A 136 -0.23 1.75 5.88
C ALA A 136 1.20 1.18 5.79
N VAL A 137 1.37 -0.12 6.08
CA VAL A 137 2.65 -0.83 5.91
C VAL A 137 3.09 -0.79 4.46
N PHE A 138 2.18 -1.06 3.52
CA PHE A 138 2.45 -0.97 2.08
C PHE A 138 2.93 0.43 1.64
N VAL A 139 2.22 1.48 2.04
CA VAL A 139 2.63 2.86 1.73
C VAL A 139 4.00 3.17 2.31
N ARG A 140 4.28 2.72 3.54
CA ARG A 140 5.61 2.89 4.16
C ARG A 140 6.69 2.09 3.43
N ALA A 141 6.38 0.88 2.95
CA ALA A 141 7.33 0.08 2.20
C ALA A 141 7.75 0.78 0.90
N LEU A 142 6.79 1.37 0.16
CA LEU A 142 7.11 2.21 -1.01
C LEU A 142 7.93 3.44 -0.62
N GLN A 143 7.59 4.10 0.49
CA GLN A 143 8.38 5.22 0.99
C GLN A 143 9.83 4.82 1.32
N GLY A 144 10.04 3.63 1.90
CA GLY A 144 11.37 3.10 2.19
C GLY A 144 12.21 2.85 0.93
N LEU A 145 11.60 2.37 -0.16
CA LEU A 145 12.28 2.25 -1.46
C LEU A 145 12.63 3.62 -2.03
N ALA A 146 11.71 4.59 -1.94
CA ALA A 146 11.98 5.95 -2.39
C ALA A 146 13.12 6.60 -1.59
N ASP A 147 13.17 6.40 -0.28
CA ASP A 147 14.25 6.92 0.57
C ASP A 147 15.60 6.27 0.23
N THR A 148 15.60 4.96 -0.02
CA THR A 148 16.77 4.21 -0.51
C THR A 148 17.30 4.81 -1.82
N ALA A 149 16.42 5.09 -2.78
CA ALA A 149 16.76 5.72 -4.05
C ALA A 149 17.38 7.12 -3.86
N ARG A 150 16.77 7.94 -3.00
CA ARG A 150 17.23 9.31 -2.70
C ARG A 150 18.62 9.36 -2.10
N ILE A 151 18.92 8.45 -1.16
CA ILE A 151 20.25 8.36 -0.54
C ILE A 151 21.26 7.57 -1.38
N ARG A 152 20.84 7.07 -2.56
CA ARG A 152 21.65 6.23 -3.46
C ARG A 152 22.21 5.00 -2.77
N ALA A 153 21.46 4.44 -1.82
CA ALA A 153 21.77 3.15 -1.25
C ALA A 153 21.35 2.05 -2.24
N SER A 154 22.14 0.97 -2.32
CA SER A 154 21.76 -0.21 -3.08
C SER A 154 20.86 -1.10 -2.25
N ILE A 155 19.73 -1.53 -2.82
CA ILE A 155 18.99 -2.70 -2.35
C ILE A 155 19.41 -3.90 -3.20
N ASP A 156 19.75 -5.02 -2.58
CA ASP A 156 20.02 -6.25 -3.32
C ASP A 156 18.72 -6.92 -3.77
N ARG A 157 18.81 -7.73 -4.83
CA ARG A 157 17.65 -8.41 -5.43
C ARG A 157 16.96 -9.37 -4.46
N SER A 158 17.70 -10.02 -3.56
CA SER A 158 17.11 -10.93 -2.55
C SER A 158 16.27 -10.16 -1.53
N SER A 159 16.74 -9.02 -1.03
CA SER A 159 15.96 -8.15 -0.14
C SER A 159 14.75 -7.52 -0.84
N LEU A 160 14.90 -7.08 -2.10
CA LEU A 160 13.77 -6.57 -2.89
C LEU A 160 12.73 -7.66 -3.19
N TRP A 161 13.18 -8.89 -3.48
CA TRP A 161 12.28 -10.02 -3.66
C TRP A 161 11.52 -10.33 -2.37
N ALA A 162 12.23 -10.43 -1.24
CA ALA A 162 11.64 -10.79 0.05
C ALA A 162 10.54 -9.82 0.48
N GLY A 163 10.78 -8.50 0.40
CA GLY A 163 9.76 -7.54 0.78
C GLY A 163 8.62 -7.42 -0.23
N LEU A 164 8.86 -7.57 -1.54
CA LEU A 164 7.76 -7.57 -2.53
C LEU A 164 6.88 -8.81 -2.38
N PHE A 165 7.48 -9.95 -2.05
CA PHE A 165 6.77 -11.19 -1.76
C PHE A 165 5.91 -11.06 -0.49
N ASP A 166 6.48 -10.53 0.60
CA ASP A 166 5.71 -10.31 1.84
C ASP A 166 4.55 -9.32 1.64
N LEU A 167 4.76 -8.22 0.90
CA LEU A 167 3.67 -7.31 0.52
C LEU A 167 2.58 -8.01 -0.27
N ARG A 168 2.96 -8.89 -1.22
CA ARG A 168 1.99 -9.66 -2.01
C ARG A 168 1.10 -10.52 -1.11
N GLU A 169 1.69 -11.28 -0.20
CA GLU A 169 0.95 -12.19 0.68
C GLU A 169 -0.02 -11.43 1.59
N ASN A 170 0.45 -10.31 2.15
CA ASN A 170 -0.37 -9.50 3.06
C ASN A 170 -1.51 -8.76 2.33
N LEU A 171 -1.24 -8.18 1.15
CA LEU A 171 -2.21 -7.37 0.41
C LEU A 171 -3.21 -8.21 -0.38
N LEU A 172 -2.76 -9.28 -1.05
CA LEU A 172 -3.61 -10.10 -1.92
C LEU A 172 -4.31 -11.25 -1.18
N GLY A 173 -3.93 -11.50 0.07
CA GLY A 173 -4.65 -12.41 0.96
C GLY A 173 -5.86 -11.73 1.63
N ARG A 174 -5.87 -11.75 2.96
CA ARG A 174 -7.01 -11.31 3.78
C ARG A 174 -7.44 -9.86 3.55
N THR A 175 -6.50 -8.96 3.25
CA THR A 175 -6.77 -7.53 3.04
C THR A 175 -7.78 -7.32 1.90
N LEU A 176 -7.67 -8.09 0.82
CA LEU A 176 -8.56 -7.99 -0.32
C LEU A 176 -9.99 -8.38 0.05
N ASP A 177 -10.17 -9.45 0.82
CA ASP A 177 -11.48 -9.89 1.30
C ASP A 177 -12.09 -8.91 2.31
N ASP A 178 -11.26 -8.32 3.18
CA ASP A 178 -11.69 -7.27 4.10
C ASP A 178 -12.14 -6.02 3.35
N LEU A 179 -11.42 -5.60 2.30
CA LEU A 179 -11.81 -4.48 1.43
C LEU A 179 -13.13 -4.74 0.71
N ARG A 180 -13.34 -5.94 0.15
CA ARG A 180 -14.63 -6.33 -0.46
C ARG A 180 -15.78 -6.23 0.53
N ALA A 181 -15.58 -6.72 1.76
CA ALA A 181 -16.58 -6.63 2.81
C ALA A 181 -16.86 -5.17 3.24
N LEU A 182 -15.86 -4.29 3.22
CA LEU A 182 -16.00 -2.87 3.54
C LEU A 182 -16.65 -2.06 2.39
N ALA A 183 -16.53 -2.53 1.15
CA ALA A 183 -17.14 -1.91 -0.02
C ALA A 183 -18.65 -2.19 -0.14
N ALA A 184 -19.14 -3.30 0.43
CA ALA A 184 -20.55 -3.72 0.44
C ALA A 184 -21.47 -2.80 1.29
#